data_AF-A0A1G3AZR0-F1
#
_entry.id   AF-A0A1G3AZR0-F1
#
_cell.length_a   1.000
_cell.length_b   1.000
_cell.length_c   1.000
_cell.angle_alpha   90.00
_cell.angle_beta   90.00
_cell.angle_gamma   90.00
#
_symmetry.space_group_name_H-M   'P 1'
#
loop_
_entity.id
_entity.type
_entity.pdbx_description
1 polymer ?
#
loop_
_entity_poly.entity_id
_entity_poly.type
_entity_poly.pdbx_seq_one_letter_code
_entity_poly.pdbx_strand_id
1 'polypeptide(L)'
;MLTNFPKIKLLIFFTAFACLLFLSNCLFAQDGLKNTSVYKVGDKKEFWTWNLNVMPPEDTRLQTTCRGVGENVYVFVSDDVWMVNVFEQDIEKIIHSFDHSTPETSIDKDKGIYEILTGTFGHPPDVDNDHRIYFLISQLGEYHGHHFDGYFRFLDELEGNHSNYAEILYLDCDDPSGDYYLGIIAHEFQHLIHWQYDREETKWLGESLSEIAMILCGYYTDQKHVIKYLNNTDSSLISKRHTVDYGACLLWGVYIYERLGIDFLGNLVREKENDINGFQKVLNNMNIEYDFSGIFGDWLVTNYVDDNPVNDGRFRYKSISLPVTPTIKHFFSLPVHETGKVNGYAADYLKFSIERAKDKKLRITFKSDCSNDFLIKIIRIYNDDLSNPKVEDVVLNEPVETFDVSDVGVHCREIVLVVSVLKETKEPVPYSFSATLIPCVETVLSQ
;
A
#
# COMPACT_ATOMS: atom_id res chain seq x y z
N MET A 1 -16.68 -43.82 -49.20
CA MET A 1 -16.28 -42.82 -50.21
C MET A 1 -14.79 -42.51 -50.06
N LEU A 2 -13.92 -43.42 -50.49
CA LEU A 2 -12.47 -43.22 -50.48
C LEU A 2 -11.89 -43.82 -51.76
N THR A 3 -11.95 -43.08 -52.87
CA THR A 3 -11.18 -43.36 -54.07
C THR A 3 -10.97 -42.08 -54.86
N ASN A 4 -9.71 -41.85 -55.25
CA ASN A 4 -9.20 -40.83 -56.20
C ASN A 4 -8.89 -39.43 -55.67
N PHE A 5 -7.85 -39.33 -54.83
CA PHE A 5 -6.99 -38.14 -54.82
C PHE A 5 -5.72 -38.42 -55.64
N PRO A 6 -5.35 -37.55 -56.61
CA PRO A 6 -4.17 -37.76 -57.44
C PRO A 6 -2.88 -37.67 -56.62
N LYS A 7 -1.97 -38.64 -56.81
CA LYS A 7 -0.71 -38.84 -56.03
C LYS A 7 0.17 -37.59 -55.85
N ILE A 8 0.06 -36.61 -56.75
CA ILE A 8 0.83 -35.35 -56.70
C ILE A 8 0.34 -34.43 -55.56
N LYS A 9 -0.95 -34.44 -55.21
CA LYS A 9 -1.47 -33.64 -54.09
C LYS A 9 -1.11 -34.23 -52.73
N LEU A 10 -0.94 -35.56 -52.64
CA LEU A 10 -0.55 -36.23 -51.40
C LEU A 10 0.92 -35.94 -51.04
N LEU A 11 1.82 -35.89 -52.05
CA LEU A 11 3.23 -35.57 -51.83
C LEU A 11 3.42 -34.13 -51.36
N ILE A 12 2.70 -33.17 -51.97
CA ILE A 12 2.71 -31.74 -51.56
C ILE A 12 2.18 -31.59 -50.14
N PHE A 13 1.12 -32.32 -49.78
CA PHE A 13 0.56 -32.31 -48.43
C PHE A 13 1.54 -32.88 -47.39
N PHE A 14 2.25 -33.97 -47.72
CA PHE A 14 3.28 -34.54 -46.83
C PHE A 14 4.50 -33.62 -46.67
N THR A 15 4.97 -32.96 -47.73
CA THR A 15 6.07 -31.98 -47.63
C THR A 15 5.66 -30.73 -46.87
N ALA A 16 4.42 -30.24 -47.04
CA ALA A 16 3.90 -29.11 -46.28
C ALA A 16 3.71 -29.45 -44.80
N PHE A 17 3.24 -30.65 -44.48
CA PHE A 17 3.06 -31.12 -43.11
C PHE A 17 4.41 -31.39 -42.40
N ALA A 18 5.40 -31.93 -43.13
CA ALA A 18 6.76 -32.10 -42.61
C ALA A 18 7.46 -30.75 -42.37
N CYS A 19 7.29 -29.76 -43.25
CA CYS A 19 7.75 -28.39 -43.01
C CYS A 19 7.02 -27.72 -41.84
N LEU A 20 5.71 -27.97 -41.66
CA LEU A 20 4.95 -27.44 -40.52
C LEU A 20 5.41 -28.04 -39.19
N LEU A 21 5.72 -29.34 -39.16
CA LEU A 21 6.29 -30.02 -37.98
C LEU A 21 7.72 -29.57 -37.70
N PHE A 22 8.52 -29.28 -38.74
CA PHE A 22 9.85 -28.69 -38.56
C PHE A 22 9.78 -27.24 -38.06
N LEU A 23 8.85 -26.44 -38.58
CA LEU A 23 8.60 -25.08 -38.11
C LEU A 23 8.04 -25.06 -36.68
N SER A 24 7.13 -25.97 -36.32
CA SER A 24 6.64 -26.07 -34.95
C SER A 24 7.74 -26.54 -34.00
N ASN A 25 8.57 -27.52 -34.39
CA ASN A 25 9.71 -27.94 -33.58
C ASN A 25 10.79 -26.86 -33.46
N CYS A 26 10.97 -25.99 -34.45
CA CYS A 26 11.85 -24.82 -34.34
C CYS A 26 11.25 -23.72 -33.45
N LEU A 27 9.93 -23.52 -33.47
CA LEU A 27 9.23 -22.62 -32.54
C LEU A 27 9.31 -23.13 -31.09
N PHE A 28 9.10 -24.44 -30.86
CA PHE A 28 9.28 -25.06 -29.54
C PHE A 28 10.76 -25.13 -29.10
N ALA A 29 11.71 -25.17 -30.05
CA ALA A 29 13.14 -25.06 -29.74
C ALA A 29 13.56 -23.62 -29.38
N GLN A 30 12.83 -22.59 -29.85
CA GLN A 30 13.03 -21.20 -29.45
C GLN A 30 12.55 -20.95 -28.02
N ASP A 31 11.42 -21.54 -27.62
CA ASP A 31 10.98 -21.51 -26.21
C ASP A 31 11.96 -22.26 -25.28
N GLY A 32 12.63 -23.31 -25.78
CA GLY A 32 13.68 -24.03 -25.05
C GLY A 32 15.01 -23.28 -24.90
N LEU A 33 15.22 -22.17 -25.63
CA LEU A 33 16.43 -21.34 -25.56
C LEU A 33 16.28 -20.13 -24.63
N LYS A 34 15.06 -19.79 -24.17
CA LYS A 34 14.82 -18.66 -23.26
C LYS A 34 15.19 -18.93 -21.80
N ASN A 35 15.43 -20.19 -21.42
CA ASN A 35 15.60 -20.56 -20.01
C ASN A 35 17.06 -20.86 -19.59
N THR A 36 18.04 -20.58 -20.45
CA THR A 36 19.46 -20.64 -20.06
C THR A 36 19.85 -19.38 -19.31
N SER A 37 20.26 -19.53 -18.05
CA SER A 37 20.72 -18.41 -17.24
C SER A 37 21.94 -17.72 -17.89
N VAL A 38 21.87 -16.40 -18.04
CA VAL A 38 22.97 -15.57 -18.55
C VAL A 38 24.16 -15.60 -17.60
N TYR A 39 23.89 -15.67 -16.29
CA TYR A 39 24.91 -15.77 -15.24
C TYR A 39 24.87 -17.11 -14.53
N LYS A 40 26.01 -17.46 -13.93
CA LYS A 40 26.18 -18.58 -12.99
C LYS A 40 26.86 -18.11 -11.71
N VAL A 41 26.68 -18.88 -10.64
CA VAL A 41 27.36 -18.62 -9.36
C VAL A 41 28.87 -18.49 -9.56
N GLY A 42 29.44 -17.42 -9.00
CA GLY A 42 30.85 -17.07 -9.11
C GLY A 42 31.19 -16.10 -10.25
N ASP A 43 30.26 -15.83 -11.17
CA ASP A 43 30.46 -14.80 -12.20
C ASP A 43 30.54 -13.41 -11.55
N LYS A 44 31.49 -12.61 -12.00
CA LYS A 44 31.70 -11.23 -11.53
C LYS A 44 31.04 -10.24 -12.47
N LYS A 45 30.40 -9.22 -11.91
CA LYS A 45 29.83 -8.11 -12.67
C LYS A 45 29.99 -6.79 -11.91
N GLU A 46 30.30 -5.74 -12.65
CA GLU A 46 30.25 -4.38 -12.14
C GLU A 46 28.90 -3.77 -12.53
N PHE A 47 28.22 -3.16 -11.56
CA PHE A 47 26.94 -2.47 -11.78
C PHE A 47 27.09 -0.98 -11.51
N TRP A 48 26.38 -0.16 -12.27
CA TRP A 48 26.08 1.21 -11.88
C TRP A 48 25.09 1.22 -10.72
N THR A 49 25.25 2.14 -9.78
CA THR A 49 24.38 2.29 -8.61
C THR A 49 24.48 3.73 -8.09
N TRP A 50 23.84 4.04 -6.95
CA TRP A 50 23.92 5.34 -6.31
C TRP A 50 24.72 5.31 -5.01
N ASN A 51 25.54 6.34 -4.80
CA ASN A 51 26.10 6.66 -3.49
C ASN A 51 25.06 7.48 -2.70
N LEU A 52 24.42 6.83 -1.72
CA LEU A 52 23.35 7.43 -0.93
C LEU A 52 23.86 8.25 0.26
N ASN A 53 25.17 8.31 0.49
CA ASN A 53 25.75 9.15 1.56
C ASN A 53 25.78 10.65 1.21
N VAL A 54 25.32 11.02 0.01
CA VAL A 54 25.25 12.40 -0.50
C VAL A 54 23.89 12.65 -1.18
N MET A 55 23.41 13.90 -1.15
CA MET A 55 22.14 14.29 -1.77
C MET A 55 22.31 15.51 -2.70
N PRO A 56 21.85 15.46 -3.97
CA PRO A 56 21.26 14.30 -4.63
C PRO A 56 22.27 13.13 -4.75
N PRO A 57 21.81 11.87 -4.81
CA PRO A 57 22.71 10.73 -4.93
C PRO A 57 23.59 10.82 -6.18
N GLU A 58 24.84 10.38 -6.05
CA GLU A 58 25.81 10.37 -7.15
C GLU A 58 25.90 8.98 -7.78
N ASP A 59 26.00 8.91 -9.11
CA ASP A 59 26.25 7.64 -9.81
C ASP A 59 27.64 7.09 -9.44
N THR A 60 27.67 5.83 -9.04
CA THR A 60 28.90 5.11 -8.70
C THR A 60 28.87 3.69 -9.26
N ARG A 61 30.00 2.98 -9.18
CA ARG A 61 30.10 1.59 -9.61
C ARG A 61 30.38 0.66 -8.45
N LEU A 62 29.76 -0.50 -8.48
CA LEU A 62 29.85 -1.52 -7.46
C LEU A 62 30.35 -2.83 -8.04
N GLN A 63 31.37 -3.42 -7.41
CA GLN A 63 31.96 -4.70 -7.81
C GLN A 63 31.27 -5.84 -7.08
N THR A 64 30.72 -6.78 -7.84
CA THR A 64 29.83 -7.81 -7.30
C THR A 64 30.16 -9.18 -7.86
N THR A 65 29.74 -10.21 -7.14
CA THR A 65 29.76 -11.58 -7.62
C THR A 65 28.37 -12.19 -7.49
N CYS A 66 27.92 -12.93 -8.51
CA CYS A 66 26.71 -13.73 -8.46
C CYS A 66 26.88 -14.83 -7.40
N ARG A 67 26.09 -14.76 -6.33
CA ARG A 67 26.11 -15.73 -5.22
C ARG A 67 25.00 -16.76 -5.30
N GLY A 68 23.93 -16.47 -6.05
CA GLY A 68 22.84 -17.41 -6.25
C GLY A 68 22.09 -17.17 -7.55
N VAL A 69 21.52 -18.26 -8.09
CA VAL A 69 20.67 -18.26 -9.29
C VAL A 69 19.41 -19.05 -8.96
N GLY A 70 18.29 -18.36 -8.92
CA GLY A 70 16.96 -18.93 -8.75
C GLY A 70 16.24 -19.16 -10.07
N GLU A 71 14.95 -19.48 -9.98
CA GLU A 71 14.07 -19.56 -11.15
C GLU A 71 13.82 -18.18 -11.74
N ASN A 72 13.49 -17.19 -10.90
CA ASN A 72 13.14 -15.82 -11.32
C ASN A 72 14.14 -14.76 -10.82
N VAL A 73 15.28 -15.15 -10.25
CA VAL A 73 16.21 -14.19 -9.63
C VAL A 73 17.69 -14.54 -9.82
N TYR A 74 18.52 -13.51 -9.98
CA TYR A 74 19.96 -13.57 -9.70
C TYR A 74 20.26 -12.79 -8.43
N VAL A 75 21.02 -13.37 -7.50
CA VAL A 75 21.47 -12.67 -6.30
C VAL A 75 22.94 -12.30 -6.46
N PHE A 76 23.21 -11.03 -6.72
CA PHE A 76 24.54 -10.43 -6.75
C PHE A 76 24.82 -9.77 -5.40
N VAL A 77 26.00 -10.04 -4.86
CA VAL A 77 26.44 -9.47 -3.58
C VAL A 77 27.74 -8.73 -3.81
N SER A 78 27.85 -7.53 -3.23
CA SER A 78 29.10 -6.78 -3.24
C SER A 78 30.23 -7.58 -2.57
N ASP A 79 31.42 -7.55 -3.18
CA ASP A 79 32.54 -8.40 -2.75
C ASP A 79 33.03 -8.08 -1.32
N ASP A 80 32.76 -6.88 -0.80
CA ASP A 80 33.17 -6.40 0.53
C ASP A 80 32.22 -6.82 1.67
N VAL A 81 30.95 -7.10 1.38
CA VAL A 81 29.96 -7.55 2.38
C VAL A 81 29.76 -9.07 2.40
N TRP A 82 30.27 -9.76 1.38
CA TRP A 82 30.19 -11.23 1.27
C TRP A 82 31.03 -11.93 2.35
N MET A 83 30.42 -12.86 3.09
CA MET A 83 30.98 -13.54 4.27
C MET A 83 31.37 -12.58 5.41
N VAL A 84 30.78 -11.39 5.42
CA VAL A 84 30.91 -10.38 6.49
C VAL A 84 29.53 -10.07 7.06
N ASN A 85 28.62 -9.61 6.20
CA ASN A 85 27.23 -9.31 6.53
C ASN A 85 26.28 -10.32 5.85
N VAL A 86 26.63 -10.76 4.64
CA VAL A 86 25.80 -11.66 3.82
C VAL A 86 26.47 -13.02 3.71
N PHE A 87 25.75 -14.09 4.02
CA PHE A 87 26.26 -15.47 4.02
C PHE A 87 25.48 -16.37 3.05
N GLU A 88 26.00 -17.56 2.79
CA GLU A 88 25.38 -18.53 1.87
C GLU A 88 23.93 -18.87 2.26
N GLN A 89 23.64 -18.99 3.55
CA GLN A 89 22.28 -19.30 4.05
C GLN A 89 21.29 -18.19 3.73
N ASP A 90 21.74 -16.92 3.70
CA ASP A 90 20.89 -15.80 3.33
C ASP A 90 20.46 -15.91 1.87
N ILE A 91 21.40 -16.24 0.98
CA ILE A 91 21.14 -16.41 -0.45
C ILE A 91 20.13 -17.53 -0.69
N GLU A 92 20.28 -18.66 0.00
CA GLU A 92 19.34 -19.78 -0.08
C GLU A 92 17.93 -19.36 0.37
N LYS A 93 17.82 -18.66 1.50
CA LYS A 93 16.53 -18.21 2.04
C LYS A 93 15.88 -17.15 1.16
N ILE A 94 16.64 -16.20 0.62
CA ILE A 94 16.16 -15.16 -0.29
C ILE A 94 15.58 -15.80 -1.56
N ILE A 95 16.34 -16.68 -2.21
CA ILE A 95 15.88 -17.38 -3.43
C ILE A 95 14.64 -18.22 -3.12
N HIS A 96 14.63 -18.98 -2.03
CA HIS A 96 13.48 -19.78 -1.65
C HIS A 96 12.24 -18.93 -1.39
N SER A 97 12.38 -17.79 -0.70
CA SER A 97 11.27 -16.89 -0.37
C SER A 97 10.72 -16.18 -1.61
N PHE A 98 11.61 -15.80 -2.54
CA PHE A 98 11.20 -15.14 -3.76
C PHE A 98 10.53 -16.08 -4.76
N ASP A 99 11.09 -17.27 -4.97
CA ASP A 99 10.63 -18.20 -6.00
C ASP A 99 9.55 -19.18 -5.50
N HIS A 100 9.61 -19.64 -4.24
CA HIS A 100 8.92 -20.89 -3.86
C HIS A 100 7.89 -20.77 -2.74
N SER A 101 8.10 -19.95 -1.71
CA SER A 101 7.16 -19.91 -0.57
C SER A 101 7.19 -18.60 0.20
N THR A 102 6.10 -18.30 0.88
CA THR A 102 5.98 -17.16 1.80
C THR A 102 5.42 -17.61 3.17
N PRO A 103 5.49 -16.77 4.22
CA PRO A 103 4.90 -17.08 5.52
C PRO A 103 3.42 -17.48 5.46
N GLU A 104 2.95 -18.23 6.46
CA GLU A 104 1.53 -18.64 6.62
C GLU A 104 0.54 -17.47 6.66
N THR A 105 1.03 -16.27 6.96
CA THR A 105 0.28 -15.01 6.99
C THR A 105 0.10 -14.36 5.61
N SER A 106 0.75 -14.88 4.57
CA SER A 106 0.57 -14.40 3.20
C SER A 106 -0.76 -14.84 2.62
N ILE A 107 -1.12 -14.31 1.44
CA ILE A 107 -2.35 -14.73 0.75
C ILE A 107 -2.28 -16.15 0.19
N ASP A 108 -1.06 -16.68 -0.03
CA ASP A 108 -0.80 -18.04 -0.46
C ASP A 108 0.64 -18.46 -0.10
N LYS A 109 0.78 -19.13 1.03
CA LYS A 109 2.08 -19.56 1.58
C LYS A 109 2.87 -20.51 0.68
N ASP A 110 2.18 -21.24 -0.22
CA ASP A 110 2.79 -22.23 -1.10
C ASP A 110 3.33 -21.56 -2.39
N LYS A 111 3.31 -20.21 -2.44
CA LYS A 111 3.84 -19.38 -3.51
C LYS A 111 4.93 -18.44 -2.98
N GLY A 112 5.95 -18.22 -3.81
CA GLY A 112 6.97 -17.21 -3.56
C GLY A 112 6.45 -15.79 -3.79
N ILE A 113 7.24 -14.80 -3.33
CA ILE A 113 6.97 -13.37 -3.55
C ILE A 113 6.72 -13.07 -5.04
N TYR A 114 7.52 -13.67 -5.94
CA TYR A 114 7.39 -13.44 -7.38
C TYR A 114 5.99 -13.81 -7.90
N GLU A 115 5.49 -15.01 -7.59
CA GLU A 115 4.20 -15.47 -8.10
C GLU A 115 3.03 -14.72 -7.46
N ILE A 116 3.10 -14.41 -6.16
CA ILE A 116 2.06 -13.61 -5.47
C ILE A 116 1.93 -12.23 -6.11
N LEU A 117 3.05 -11.52 -6.26
CA LEU A 117 3.03 -10.15 -6.75
C LEU A 117 2.74 -10.07 -8.24
N THR A 118 3.27 -10.99 -9.04
CA THR A 118 2.93 -11.02 -10.48
C THR A 118 1.49 -11.45 -10.75
N GLY A 119 0.95 -12.36 -9.95
CA GLY A 119 -0.47 -12.74 -10.00
C GLY A 119 -1.42 -11.60 -9.59
N THR A 120 -0.96 -10.69 -8.73
CA THR A 120 -1.77 -9.57 -8.23
C THR A 120 -1.66 -8.34 -9.14
N PHE A 121 -0.42 -7.87 -9.35
CA PHE A 121 -0.14 -6.58 -9.96
C PHE A 121 0.19 -6.68 -11.45
N GLY A 122 0.62 -7.86 -11.91
CA GLY A 122 1.05 -8.11 -13.29
C GLY A 122 2.53 -8.39 -13.42
N HIS A 123 3.01 -8.57 -14.65
CA HIS A 123 4.41 -8.91 -14.90
C HIS A 123 5.32 -7.68 -14.82
N PRO A 124 6.56 -7.83 -14.34
CA PRO A 124 7.58 -6.79 -14.43
C PRO A 124 7.91 -6.47 -15.91
N PRO A 125 8.64 -5.38 -16.16
CA PRO A 125 9.31 -5.18 -17.44
C PRO A 125 10.33 -6.30 -17.72
N ASP A 126 10.80 -6.37 -18.97
CA ASP A 126 11.82 -7.32 -19.45
C ASP A 126 12.65 -6.62 -20.55
N VAL A 127 13.50 -5.69 -20.13
CA VAL A 127 14.28 -4.81 -21.02
C VAL A 127 15.51 -5.52 -21.59
N ASP A 128 16.09 -6.48 -20.85
CA ASP A 128 17.27 -7.22 -21.26
C ASP A 128 16.96 -8.60 -21.90
N ASN A 129 15.68 -8.98 -21.96
CA ASN A 129 15.20 -10.27 -22.46
C ASN A 129 15.75 -11.47 -21.66
N ASP A 130 16.04 -11.26 -20.36
CA ASP A 130 16.20 -12.30 -19.32
C ASP A 130 15.09 -12.09 -18.28
N HIS A 131 14.26 -13.13 -18.06
CA HIS A 131 13.11 -13.01 -17.17
C HIS A 131 13.48 -12.88 -15.68
N ARG A 132 14.77 -13.06 -15.33
CA ARG A 132 15.22 -13.01 -13.93
C ARG A 132 15.49 -11.59 -13.46
N ILE A 133 14.97 -11.29 -12.29
CA ILE A 133 15.23 -10.04 -11.57
C ILE A 133 16.62 -10.12 -10.91
N TYR A 134 17.36 -9.03 -10.94
CA TYR A 134 18.68 -8.93 -10.31
C TYR A 134 18.51 -8.31 -8.92
N PHE A 135 18.88 -9.06 -7.89
CA PHE A 135 19.03 -8.50 -6.54
C PHE A 135 20.48 -8.11 -6.35
N LEU A 136 20.70 -6.83 -6.04
CA LEU A 136 22.01 -6.29 -5.76
C LEU A 136 22.13 -5.91 -4.28
N ILE A 137 22.76 -6.80 -3.51
CA ILE A 137 22.92 -6.65 -2.05
C ILE A 137 24.26 -5.98 -1.76
N SER A 138 24.23 -4.85 -1.07
CA SER A 138 25.42 -4.09 -0.69
C SER A 138 25.16 -3.20 0.53
N GLN A 139 26.19 -2.53 1.06
CA GLN A 139 25.97 -1.53 2.11
C GLN A 139 25.48 -0.22 1.47
N LEU A 140 24.21 0.11 1.65
CA LEU A 140 23.61 1.32 1.06
C LEU A 140 24.01 2.60 1.79
N GLY A 141 24.30 2.51 3.09
CA GLY A 141 24.81 3.61 3.91
C GLY A 141 23.70 4.46 4.53
N GLU A 142 24.03 5.72 4.85
CA GLU A 142 23.10 6.65 5.49
C GLU A 142 23.32 8.09 5.03
N TYR A 143 22.26 8.91 5.10
CA TYR A 143 22.35 10.35 4.91
C TYR A 143 21.73 11.10 6.09
N HIS A 144 22.54 11.90 6.79
CA HIS A 144 22.12 12.63 8.00
C HIS A 144 21.44 11.74 9.07
N GLY A 145 21.93 10.49 9.23
CA GLY A 145 21.38 9.52 10.17
C GLY A 145 20.10 8.80 9.71
N HIS A 146 19.73 8.96 8.43
CA HIS A 146 18.69 8.17 7.79
C HIS A 146 19.33 7.03 6.99
N HIS A 147 19.05 5.79 7.39
CA HIS A 147 19.45 4.59 6.66
C HIS A 147 18.52 4.33 5.47
N PHE A 148 19.03 3.60 4.48
CA PHE A 148 18.28 3.15 3.32
C PHE A 148 18.20 1.62 3.32
N ASP A 149 17.00 1.07 3.21
CA ASP A 149 16.77 -0.38 3.30
C ASP A 149 16.79 -1.04 1.92
N GLY A 150 16.30 -0.33 0.90
CA GLY A 150 16.29 -0.74 -0.49
C GLY A 150 15.83 0.38 -1.42
N TYR A 151 15.96 0.16 -2.72
CA TYR A 151 15.32 0.99 -3.75
C TYR A 151 15.29 0.29 -5.11
N PHE A 152 14.29 0.66 -5.91
CA PHE A 152 14.24 0.48 -7.34
C PHE A 152 14.77 1.72 -8.07
N ARG A 153 15.65 1.51 -9.06
CA ARG A 153 16.23 2.59 -9.88
C ARG A 153 15.71 2.52 -11.31
N PHE A 154 14.68 3.32 -11.60
CA PHE A 154 14.03 3.35 -12.92
C PHE A 154 14.97 3.63 -14.10
N LEU A 155 16.14 4.22 -13.89
CA LEU A 155 17.11 4.47 -14.96
C LEU A 155 17.61 3.16 -15.58
N ASP A 156 17.65 2.08 -14.81
CA ASP A 156 18.10 0.76 -15.27
C ASP A 156 17.11 0.10 -16.25
N GLU A 157 15.88 0.62 -16.33
CA GLU A 157 14.85 0.22 -17.29
C GLU A 157 14.95 0.96 -18.65
N LEU A 158 15.94 1.84 -18.80
CA LEU A 158 16.12 2.69 -19.98
C LEU A 158 17.54 2.54 -20.54
N GLU A 159 17.68 2.59 -21.86
CA GLU A 159 19.01 2.71 -22.47
C GLU A 159 19.61 4.07 -22.11
N GLY A 160 20.87 4.11 -21.66
CA GLY A 160 21.51 5.38 -21.35
C GLY A 160 22.84 5.28 -20.63
N ASN A 161 23.43 6.44 -20.37
CA ASN A 161 24.62 6.54 -19.53
C ASN A 161 24.26 6.15 -18.09
N HIS A 162 25.13 5.34 -17.47
CA HIS A 162 24.98 4.86 -16.09
C HIS A 162 23.73 3.99 -15.85
N SER A 163 23.10 3.48 -16.91
CA SER A 163 22.10 2.42 -16.83
C SER A 163 22.78 1.06 -16.93
N ASN A 164 22.26 0.09 -16.17
CA ASN A 164 22.62 -1.32 -16.30
C ASN A 164 21.79 -2.06 -17.35
N TYR A 165 20.71 -1.44 -17.85
CA TYR A 165 19.76 -2.00 -18.79
C TYR A 165 19.30 -3.41 -18.36
N ALA A 166 18.69 -3.49 -17.18
CA ALA A 166 18.21 -4.71 -16.54
C ALA A 166 17.29 -4.38 -15.34
N GLU A 167 16.42 -5.34 -14.99
CA GLU A 167 15.49 -5.30 -13.87
C GLU A 167 16.23 -5.50 -12.54
N ILE A 168 16.61 -4.42 -11.86
CA ILE A 168 17.43 -4.48 -10.64
C ILE A 168 16.69 -3.94 -9.41
N LEU A 169 16.72 -4.71 -8.31
CA LEU A 169 16.42 -4.24 -6.96
C LEU A 169 17.72 -4.08 -6.16
N TYR A 170 17.91 -2.90 -5.57
CA TYR A 170 19.06 -2.59 -4.73
C TYR A 170 18.66 -2.76 -3.27
N LEU A 171 19.41 -3.54 -2.51
CA LEU A 171 19.04 -3.98 -1.17
C LEU A 171 20.20 -3.76 -0.20
N ASP A 172 19.91 -3.31 1.02
CA ASP A 172 20.94 -3.24 2.07
C ASP A 172 21.34 -4.65 2.55
N CYS A 173 22.56 -4.74 3.09
CA CYS A 173 23.17 -5.99 3.52
C CYS A 173 22.95 -6.34 5.00
N ASP A 174 22.31 -5.48 5.80
CA ASP A 174 21.94 -5.83 7.16
C ASP A 174 20.79 -6.86 7.13
N ASP A 175 20.91 -7.96 7.90
CA ASP A 175 19.96 -9.10 7.95
C ASP A 175 19.17 -9.37 6.64
N PRO A 176 19.85 -9.63 5.50
CA PRO A 176 19.25 -9.51 4.17
C PRO A 176 18.22 -10.61 3.86
N SER A 177 18.17 -11.65 4.70
CA SER A 177 17.17 -12.72 4.62
C SER A 177 16.15 -12.70 5.76
N GLY A 178 16.21 -11.69 6.65
CA GLY A 178 15.23 -11.46 7.71
C GLY A 178 13.87 -11.05 7.15
N ASP A 179 12.80 -11.31 7.90
CA ASP A 179 11.42 -11.06 7.44
C ASP A 179 11.18 -9.60 7.07
N TYR A 180 11.87 -8.66 7.73
CA TYR A 180 11.85 -7.23 7.37
C TYR A 180 12.37 -7.01 5.93
N TYR A 181 13.56 -7.52 5.62
CA TYR A 181 14.17 -7.36 4.30
C TYR A 181 13.47 -8.17 3.20
N LEU A 182 12.89 -9.33 3.53
CA LEU A 182 12.00 -10.04 2.60
C LEU A 182 10.73 -9.23 2.29
N GLY A 183 10.23 -8.48 3.27
CA GLY A 183 9.21 -7.45 3.07
C GLY A 183 9.69 -6.34 2.12
N ILE A 184 10.88 -5.77 2.35
CA ILE A 184 11.47 -4.76 1.45
C ILE A 184 11.64 -5.29 0.01
N ILE A 185 12.03 -6.54 -0.18
CA ILE A 185 12.07 -7.17 -1.51
C ILE A 185 10.68 -7.16 -2.17
N ALA A 186 9.62 -7.50 -1.42
CA ALA A 186 8.25 -7.43 -1.94
C ALA A 186 7.83 -5.99 -2.28
N HIS A 187 8.23 -5.02 -1.46
CA HIS A 187 7.98 -3.59 -1.65
C HIS A 187 8.65 -3.07 -2.94
N GLU A 188 9.96 -3.27 -3.08
CA GLU A 188 10.73 -2.80 -4.25
C GLU A 188 10.35 -3.55 -5.53
N PHE A 189 9.99 -4.83 -5.43
CA PHE A 189 9.49 -5.58 -6.58
C PHE A 189 8.13 -5.03 -7.06
N GLN A 190 7.28 -4.55 -6.15
CA GLN A 190 6.05 -3.87 -6.55
C GLN A 190 6.36 -2.60 -7.35
N HIS A 191 7.32 -1.77 -6.93
CA HIS A 191 7.72 -0.58 -7.70
C HIS A 191 8.17 -0.94 -9.11
N LEU A 192 8.98 -1.98 -9.25
CA LEU A 192 9.43 -2.48 -10.55
C LEU A 192 8.25 -2.93 -11.43
N ILE A 193 7.31 -3.71 -10.89
CA ILE A 193 6.09 -4.10 -11.60
C ILE A 193 5.28 -2.86 -12.00
N HIS A 194 5.09 -1.92 -11.07
CA HIS A 194 4.29 -0.73 -11.30
C HIS A 194 4.87 0.13 -12.44
N TRP A 195 6.20 0.25 -12.54
CA TRP A 195 6.88 0.97 -13.62
C TRP A 195 6.49 0.52 -15.03
N GLN A 196 6.15 -0.76 -15.22
CA GLN A 196 5.66 -1.28 -16.50
C GLN A 196 4.28 -0.73 -16.85
N TYR A 197 3.43 -0.51 -15.84
CA TYR A 197 2.01 -0.24 -16.01
C TYR A 197 1.64 1.22 -15.84
N ASP A 198 2.21 1.95 -14.90
CA ASP A 198 2.05 3.40 -14.78
C ASP A 198 3.30 4.04 -14.15
N ARG A 199 3.91 4.96 -14.89
CA ARG A 199 5.19 5.60 -14.52
C ARG A 199 5.01 6.94 -13.86
N GLU A 200 3.83 7.55 -14.01
CA GLU A 200 3.57 8.92 -13.59
C GLU A 200 2.67 8.99 -12.34
N GLU A 201 2.30 7.84 -11.77
CA GLU A 201 1.48 7.75 -10.57
C GLU A 201 2.07 8.57 -9.40
N THR A 202 1.16 9.15 -8.63
CA THR A 202 1.47 9.88 -7.41
C THR A 202 2.12 8.99 -6.36
N LYS A 203 3.09 9.57 -5.64
CA LYS A 203 3.88 8.84 -4.64
C LYS A 203 3.02 8.13 -3.61
N TRP A 204 2.03 8.79 -3.02
CA TRP A 204 1.23 8.18 -1.95
C TRP A 204 0.53 6.89 -2.40
N LEU A 205 0.06 6.85 -3.65
CA LEU A 205 -0.64 5.70 -4.20
C LEU A 205 0.34 4.59 -4.59
N GLY A 206 1.45 4.95 -5.22
CA GLY A 206 2.55 4.01 -5.50
C GLY A 206 3.08 3.35 -4.23
N GLU A 207 3.35 4.14 -3.18
CA GLU A 207 3.85 3.66 -1.89
C GLU A 207 2.80 2.85 -1.14
N SER A 208 1.51 3.21 -1.21
CA SER A 208 0.43 2.39 -0.65
C SER A 208 0.35 1.01 -1.30
N LEU A 209 0.62 0.92 -2.62
CA LEU A 209 0.64 -0.32 -3.37
C LEU A 209 1.89 -1.17 -3.05
N SER A 210 3.05 -0.54 -2.84
CA SER A 210 4.27 -1.23 -2.38
C SER A 210 4.16 -1.74 -0.95
N GLU A 211 3.58 -0.95 -0.04
CA GLU A 211 3.36 -1.35 1.35
C GLU A 211 2.40 -2.54 1.47
N ILE A 212 1.29 -2.54 0.71
CA ILE A 212 0.39 -3.70 0.70
C ILE A 212 1.05 -4.93 0.08
N ALA A 213 2.02 -4.80 -0.82
CA ALA A 213 2.76 -5.93 -1.36
C ALA A 213 3.49 -6.73 -0.26
N MET A 214 4.01 -6.05 0.76
CA MET A 214 4.63 -6.69 1.93
C MET A 214 3.63 -7.59 2.66
N ILE A 215 2.41 -7.07 2.90
CA ILE A 215 1.34 -7.77 3.61
C ILE A 215 0.80 -8.94 2.78
N LEU A 216 0.64 -8.77 1.47
CA LEU A 216 0.20 -9.86 0.58
C LEU A 216 1.19 -11.04 0.62
N CYS A 217 2.47 -10.75 0.77
CA CYS A 217 3.55 -11.72 0.93
C CYS A 217 3.75 -12.18 2.38
N GLY A 218 2.91 -11.74 3.33
CA GLY A 218 2.91 -12.20 4.72
C GLY A 218 3.83 -11.45 5.67
N TYR A 219 4.46 -10.35 5.24
CA TYR A 219 5.43 -9.57 6.00
C TYR A 219 4.80 -8.30 6.60
N TYR A 220 4.31 -8.37 7.84
CA TYR A 220 3.83 -7.20 8.60
C TYR A 220 4.93 -6.61 9.50
N THR A 221 5.95 -6.03 8.87
CA THR A 221 7.19 -5.62 9.54
C THR A 221 7.28 -4.11 9.82
N ASP A 222 6.46 -3.30 9.15
CA ASP A 222 6.48 -1.83 9.23
C ASP A 222 5.64 -1.24 10.37
N GLN A 223 5.47 -2.00 11.45
CA GLN A 223 4.70 -1.61 12.63
C GLN A 223 5.22 -0.30 13.27
N LYS A 224 6.52 -0.01 13.17
CA LYS A 224 7.08 1.27 13.67
C LYS A 224 6.50 2.48 12.91
N HIS A 225 6.32 2.37 11.60
CA HIS A 225 5.69 3.40 10.79
C HIS A 225 4.21 3.55 11.14
N VAL A 226 3.50 2.43 11.32
CA VAL A 226 2.10 2.42 11.78
C VAL A 226 1.95 3.11 13.15
N ILE A 227 2.81 2.78 14.13
CA ILE A 227 2.81 3.42 15.46
C ILE A 227 3.05 4.92 15.33
N LYS A 228 3.99 5.35 14.48
CA LYS A 228 4.29 6.77 14.25
C LYS A 228 3.08 7.51 13.68
N TYR A 229 2.42 6.93 12.67
CA TYR A 229 1.23 7.50 12.06
C TYR A 229 0.06 7.59 13.05
N LEU A 230 -0.25 6.50 13.76
CA LEU A 230 -1.38 6.49 14.71
C LEU A 230 -1.15 7.43 15.90
N ASN A 231 0.11 7.64 16.32
CA ASN A 231 0.42 8.65 17.33
C ASN A 231 0.29 10.10 16.81
N ASN A 232 0.30 10.32 15.49
CA ASN A 232 0.17 11.62 14.85
C ASN A 232 -0.63 11.52 13.53
N THR A 233 -1.94 11.31 13.64
CA THR A 233 -2.85 11.14 12.49
C THR A 233 -3.10 12.44 11.71
N ASP A 234 -2.54 13.57 12.16
CA ASP A 234 -2.47 14.83 11.39
C ASP A 234 -1.37 14.79 10.31
N SER A 235 -0.69 13.65 10.16
CA SER A 235 0.13 13.33 8.98
C SER A 235 -0.78 12.93 7.80
N SER A 236 -0.66 13.65 6.69
CA SER A 236 -1.50 13.44 5.49
C SER A 236 -1.20 12.12 4.79
N LEU A 237 -2.24 11.36 4.42
CA LEU A 237 -2.12 10.27 3.44
C LEU A 237 -1.71 10.82 2.07
N ILE A 238 -2.39 11.88 1.62
CA ILE A 238 -2.14 12.54 0.33
C ILE A 238 -1.56 13.94 0.59
N SER A 239 -0.36 14.19 0.08
CA SER A 239 0.40 15.41 0.37
C SER A 239 1.05 15.99 -0.87
N LYS A 240 1.06 17.33 -0.96
CA LYS A 240 1.87 18.09 -1.95
C LYS A 240 3.36 18.06 -1.65
N ARG A 241 3.75 17.55 -0.49
CA ARG A 241 5.16 17.41 -0.10
C ARG A 241 5.72 16.15 -0.74
N HIS A 242 7.01 16.16 -1.03
CA HIS A 242 7.69 14.99 -1.61
C HIS A 242 7.78 13.77 -0.69
N THR A 243 7.33 13.90 0.57
CA THR A 243 7.42 12.89 1.63
C THR A 243 6.03 12.28 1.84
N VAL A 244 5.98 10.95 1.85
CA VAL A 244 4.80 10.15 2.19
C VAL A 244 4.90 9.68 3.65
N ASP A 245 3.77 9.34 4.24
CA ASP A 245 3.74 8.63 5.51
C ASP A 245 3.51 7.14 5.25
N TYR A 246 4.59 6.35 5.32
CA TYR A 246 4.57 4.89 5.11
C TYR A 246 3.57 4.17 6.02
N GLY A 247 3.37 4.65 7.26
CA GLY A 247 2.38 4.07 8.16
C GLY A 247 0.95 4.30 7.69
N ALA A 248 0.65 5.50 7.18
CA ALA A 248 -0.63 5.80 6.55
C ALA A 248 -0.84 4.98 5.27
N CYS A 249 0.20 4.88 4.43
CA CYS A 249 0.17 4.14 3.15
C CYS A 249 -0.06 2.64 3.38
N LEU A 250 0.61 2.03 4.35
CA LEU A 250 0.38 0.63 4.75
C LEU A 250 -1.06 0.42 5.21
N LEU A 251 -1.53 1.22 6.17
CA LEU A 251 -2.90 1.08 6.70
C LEU A 251 -3.97 1.30 5.63
N TRP A 252 -3.73 2.24 4.70
CA TRP A 252 -4.60 2.47 3.56
C TRP A 252 -4.59 1.29 2.59
N GLY A 253 -3.41 0.82 2.20
CA GLY A 253 -3.22 -0.33 1.30
C GLY A 253 -3.90 -1.60 1.81
N VAL A 254 -3.73 -1.93 3.10
CA VAL A 254 -4.43 -3.06 3.74
C VAL A 254 -5.94 -2.85 3.72
N TYR A 255 -6.39 -1.65 4.04
CA TYR A 255 -7.82 -1.34 4.07
C TYR A 255 -8.48 -1.52 2.70
N ILE A 256 -7.90 -0.96 1.64
CA ILE A 256 -8.47 -1.08 0.29
C ILE A 256 -8.39 -2.53 -0.24
N TYR A 257 -7.33 -3.27 0.10
CA TYR A 257 -7.25 -4.70 -0.23
C TYR A 257 -8.41 -5.49 0.38
N GLU A 258 -8.63 -5.34 1.68
CA GLU A 258 -9.65 -6.11 2.38
C GLU A 258 -11.08 -5.65 2.05
N ARG A 259 -11.22 -4.38 1.68
CA ARG A 259 -12.51 -3.75 1.37
C ARG A 259 -12.94 -3.96 -0.07
N LEU A 260 -12.01 -3.87 -1.03
CA LEU A 260 -12.27 -3.83 -2.47
C LEU A 260 -11.74 -5.05 -3.21
N GLY A 261 -10.87 -5.84 -2.57
CA GLY A 261 -10.35 -7.10 -3.08
C GLY A 261 -9.08 -6.97 -3.92
N ILE A 262 -8.45 -8.12 -4.18
CA ILE A 262 -7.18 -8.23 -4.92
C ILE A 262 -7.30 -7.73 -6.37
N ASP A 263 -8.45 -7.94 -7.01
CA ASP A 263 -8.71 -7.48 -8.38
C ASP A 263 -8.70 -5.94 -8.48
N PHE A 264 -9.13 -5.25 -7.41
CA PHE A 264 -9.08 -3.80 -7.36
C PHE A 264 -7.63 -3.30 -7.38
N LEU A 265 -6.74 -3.91 -6.60
CA LEU A 265 -5.31 -3.58 -6.58
C LEU A 265 -4.66 -3.77 -7.96
N GLY A 266 -4.96 -4.89 -8.62
CA GLY A 266 -4.46 -5.17 -9.97
C GLY A 266 -4.98 -4.18 -11.01
N ASN A 267 -6.25 -3.78 -10.94
CA ASN A 267 -6.79 -2.75 -11.83
C ASN A 267 -6.19 -1.37 -11.55
N LEU A 268 -5.93 -1.06 -10.27
CA LEU A 268 -5.36 0.21 -9.84
C LEU A 268 -3.94 0.42 -10.36
N VAL A 269 -3.06 -0.59 -10.26
CA VAL A 269 -1.70 -0.53 -10.84
C VAL A 269 -1.69 -0.26 -12.36
N ARG A 270 -2.78 -0.62 -13.06
CA ARG A 270 -2.88 -0.48 -14.53
C ARG A 270 -3.62 0.77 -14.99
N GLU A 271 -4.23 1.51 -14.07
CA GLU A 271 -4.92 2.75 -14.40
C GLU A 271 -3.90 3.83 -14.74
N LYS A 272 -4.21 4.66 -15.74
CA LYS A 272 -3.30 5.68 -16.29
C LYS A 272 -3.61 7.09 -15.81
N GLU A 273 -4.78 7.25 -15.18
CA GLU A 273 -5.07 8.47 -14.44
C GLU A 273 -4.46 8.34 -13.07
N ASN A 274 -3.81 9.41 -12.62
CA ASN A 274 -3.09 9.38 -11.35
C ASN A 274 -4.03 9.80 -10.21
N ASP A 275 -3.56 9.55 -8.99
CA ASP A 275 -4.15 10.07 -7.75
C ASP A 275 -5.61 9.59 -7.56
N ILE A 276 -6.40 10.38 -6.84
CA ILE A 276 -7.83 10.14 -6.60
C ILE A 276 -8.62 9.93 -7.91
N ASN A 277 -8.23 10.57 -9.02
CA ASN A 277 -8.94 10.39 -10.30
C ASN A 277 -8.79 8.96 -10.82
N GLY A 278 -7.57 8.41 -10.79
CA GLY A 278 -7.31 7.01 -11.10
C GLY A 278 -8.09 6.07 -10.21
N PHE A 279 -7.99 6.27 -8.89
CA PHE A 279 -8.73 5.48 -7.91
C PHE A 279 -10.24 5.47 -8.18
N GLN A 280 -10.83 6.65 -8.38
CA GLN A 280 -12.26 6.79 -8.65
C GLN A 280 -12.66 6.15 -9.97
N LYS A 281 -11.81 6.23 -10.99
CA LYS A 281 -12.06 5.60 -12.28
C LYS A 281 -12.07 4.07 -12.17
N VAL A 282 -11.19 3.48 -11.38
CA VAL A 282 -11.22 2.03 -11.12
C VAL A 282 -12.50 1.63 -10.37
N LEU A 283 -12.92 2.39 -9.35
CA LEU A 283 -14.21 2.16 -8.67
C LEU A 283 -15.37 2.14 -9.69
N ASN A 284 -15.42 3.16 -10.55
CA ASN A 284 -16.46 3.28 -11.57
C ASN A 284 -16.42 2.13 -12.58
N ASN A 285 -15.23 1.76 -13.06
CA ASN A 285 -15.04 0.66 -14.03
C ASN A 285 -15.46 -0.70 -13.45
N MET A 286 -15.24 -0.89 -12.14
CA MET A 286 -15.66 -2.09 -11.42
C MET A 286 -17.12 -2.03 -10.94
N ASN A 287 -17.86 -0.98 -11.27
CA ASN A 287 -19.23 -0.72 -10.80
C ASN A 287 -19.37 -0.74 -9.27
N ILE A 288 -18.35 -0.24 -8.57
CA ILE A 288 -18.39 -0.06 -7.12
C ILE A 288 -19.12 1.25 -6.85
N GLU A 289 -20.23 1.19 -6.10
CA GLU A 289 -21.12 2.34 -5.86
C GLU A 289 -20.53 3.41 -4.91
N TYR A 290 -19.43 3.11 -4.23
CA TYR A 290 -18.75 4.04 -3.34
C TYR A 290 -17.82 4.98 -4.11
N ASP A 291 -17.65 6.20 -3.59
CA ASP A 291 -16.61 7.11 -4.04
C ASP A 291 -15.38 7.06 -3.13
N PHE A 292 -14.29 7.68 -3.58
CA PHE A 292 -13.06 7.77 -2.79
C PHE A 292 -13.30 8.37 -1.40
N SER A 293 -14.06 9.47 -1.32
CA SER A 293 -14.33 10.19 -0.07
C SER A 293 -15.03 9.31 0.97
N GLY A 294 -16.01 8.52 0.56
CA GLY A 294 -16.72 7.58 1.43
C GLY A 294 -15.78 6.47 1.94
N ILE A 295 -14.98 5.88 1.06
CA ILE A 295 -14.00 4.84 1.42
C ILE A 295 -12.94 5.39 2.38
N PHE A 296 -12.43 6.58 2.08
CA PHE A 296 -11.48 7.31 2.92
C PHE A 296 -12.05 7.62 4.30
N GLY A 297 -13.30 8.10 4.39
CA GLY A 297 -13.96 8.32 5.67
C GLY A 297 -14.15 7.04 6.48
N ASP A 298 -14.53 5.93 5.83
CA ASP A 298 -14.68 4.64 6.50
C ASP A 298 -13.32 4.07 6.96
N TRP A 299 -12.23 4.34 6.23
CA TRP A 299 -10.86 4.01 6.65
C TRP A 299 -10.46 4.76 7.93
N LEU A 300 -10.73 6.07 8.01
CA LEU A 300 -10.46 6.84 9.23
C LEU A 300 -11.22 6.29 10.44
N VAL A 301 -12.48 5.87 10.24
CA VAL A 301 -13.24 5.20 11.30
C VAL A 301 -12.56 3.89 11.70
N THR A 302 -12.14 3.09 10.72
CA THR A 302 -11.45 1.79 10.93
C THR A 302 -10.21 1.96 11.81
N ASN A 303 -9.36 2.94 11.51
CA ASN A 303 -8.17 3.25 12.30
C ASN A 303 -8.48 3.49 13.79
N TYR A 304 -9.68 3.98 14.12
CA TYR A 304 -10.09 4.24 15.49
C TYR A 304 -10.77 3.04 16.18
N VAL A 305 -11.62 2.31 15.46
CA VAL A 305 -12.50 1.30 16.08
C VAL A 305 -11.95 -0.12 16.06
N ASP A 306 -10.90 -0.41 15.30
CA ASP A 306 -10.39 -1.79 15.08
C ASP A 306 -10.08 -2.55 16.38
N ASP A 307 -9.62 -1.85 17.43
CA ASP A 307 -9.35 -2.43 18.75
C ASP A 307 -10.61 -2.96 19.47
N ASN A 308 -11.81 -2.64 18.97
CA ASN A 308 -13.07 -3.24 19.41
C ASN A 308 -13.57 -4.23 18.35
N PRO A 309 -14.20 -5.35 18.72
CA PRO A 309 -14.69 -6.32 17.75
C PRO A 309 -15.84 -5.73 16.93
N VAL A 310 -15.58 -4.95 15.87
CA VAL A 310 -16.65 -4.35 15.07
C VAL A 310 -17.31 -5.42 14.21
N ASN A 311 -18.61 -5.63 14.40
CA ASN A 311 -19.39 -6.60 13.64
C ASN A 311 -19.57 -6.18 12.16
N ASP A 312 -19.53 -4.88 11.88
CA ASP A 312 -19.52 -4.37 10.51
C ASP A 312 -18.12 -4.59 9.91
N GLY A 313 -18.03 -5.52 8.96
CA GLY A 313 -16.78 -5.86 8.28
C GLY A 313 -16.12 -4.69 7.54
N ARG A 314 -16.79 -3.54 7.43
CA ARG A 314 -16.22 -2.28 6.94
C ARG A 314 -15.15 -1.70 7.83
N PHE A 315 -15.28 -1.85 9.15
CA PHE A 315 -14.47 -1.08 10.09
C PHE A 315 -13.49 -1.95 10.85
N ARG A 316 -12.82 -2.86 10.15
CA ARG A 316 -11.84 -3.76 10.74
C ARG A 316 -10.73 -4.13 9.77
N TYR A 317 -9.56 -4.40 10.33
CA TYR A 317 -8.47 -5.12 9.70
C TYR A 317 -8.60 -6.63 9.98
N LYS A 318 -8.27 -7.46 8.99
CA LYS A 318 -8.27 -8.93 9.10
C LYS A 318 -6.87 -9.50 9.06
N SER A 319 -6.00 -8.91 8.25
CA SER A 319 -4.64 -9.37 7.95
C SER A 319 -3.62 -8.85 8.94
N ILE A 320 -3.95 -7.76 9.65
CA ILE A 320 -3.10 -7.13 10.65
C ILE A 320 -3.87 -6.86 11.94
N SER A 321 -3.15 -6.57 13.01
CA SER A 321 -3.71 -6.00 14.24
C SER A 321 -3.00 -4.69 14.51
N LEU A 322 -3.75 -3.64 14.84
CA LEU A 322 -3.15 -2.35 15.13
C LEU A 322 -2.29 -2.43 16.41
N PRO A 323 -1.06 -1.88 16.41
CA PRO A 323 -0.19 -1.91 17.57
C PRO A 323 -0.60 -0.92 18.66
N VAL A 324 -1.36 0.12 18.31
CA VAL A 324 -1.86 1.18 19.19
C VAL A 324 -3.16 1.76 18.63
N THR A 325 -4.02 2.32 19.48
CA THR A 325 -5.11 3.21 19.05
C THR A 325 -4.56 4.57 18.59
N PRO A 326 -5.21 5.26 17.64
CA PRO A 326 -4.81 6.61 17.24
C PRO A 326 -4.91 7.62 18.41
N THR A 327 -4.04 8.62 18.40
CA THR A 327 -4.05 9.72 19.37
C THR A 327 -5.38 10.45 19.33
N ILE A 328 -5.97 10.66 20.51
CA ILE A 328 -7.25 11.34 20.66
C ILE A 328 -7.15 12.59 21.52
N LYS A 329 -7.96 13.59 21.20
CA LYS A 329 -8.28 14.69 22.10
C LYS A 329 -9.55 14.32 22.88
N HIS A 330 -9.39 14.01 24.16
CA HIS A 330 -10.48 13.50 25.01
C HIS A 330 -11.04 14.58 25.94
N PHE A 331 -12.35 14.80 25.85
CA PHE A 331 -13.14 15.68 26.70
C PHE A 331 -13.96 14.89 27.71
N PHE A 332 -13.63 15.05 28.99
CA PHE A 332 -14.27 14.33 30.10
C PHE A 332 -15.53 14.99 30.66
N SER A 333 -15.80 16.24 30.27
CA SER A 333 -16.93 17.04 30.76
C SER A 333 -17.47 17.96 29.68
N LEU A 334 -18.76 18.28 29.78
CA LEU A 334 -19.48 19.20 28.90
C LEU A 334 -20.06 20.37 29.72
N PRO A 335 -20.23 21.58 29.15
CA PRO A 335 -19.97 21.94 27.76
C PRO A 335 -18.48 22.11 27.45
N VAL A 336 -18.14 22.07 26.17
CA VAL A 336 -16.80 22.33 25.64
C VAL A 336 -16.90 23.34 24.49
N HIS A 337 -15.88 24.19 24.37
CA HIS A 337 -15.66 25.06 23.24
C HIS A 337 -14.17 25.06 22.91
N GLU A 338 -13.80 24.62 21.72
CA GLU A 338 -12.42 24.36 21.35
C GLU A 338 -12.15 24.74 19.90
N THR A 339 -10.87 24.92 19.60
CA THR A 339 -10.36 25.13 18.25
C THR A 339 -9.41 23.98 17.90
N GLY A 340 -9.36 23.63 16.62
CA GLY A 340 -8.44 22.65 16.07
C GLY A 340 -7.94 23.07 14.70
N LYS A 341 -7.00 22.30 14.16
CA LYS A 341 -6.51 22.47 12.79
C LYS A 341 -6.07 21.10 12.30
N VAL A 342 -6.37 20.79 11.05
CA VAL A 342 -6.06 19.48 10.46
C VAL A 342 -5.53 19.64 9.04
N ASN A 343 -4.49 18.88 8.68
CA ASN A 343 -3.98 18.83 7.32
C ASN A 343 -4.94 18.09 6.39
N GLY A 344 -4.80 18.36 5.10
CA GLY A 344 -5.50 17.65 4.04
C GLY A 344 -5.26 16.15 4.10
N TYR A 345 -6.32 15.35 3.97
CA TYR A 345 -6.28 13.89 4.04
C TYR A 345 -5.58 13.34 5.29
N ALA A 346 -5.69 14.09 6.38
CA ALA A 346 -5.26 13.73 7.73
C ALA A 346 -6.47 13.80 8.68
N ALA A 347 -6.33 13.34 9.93
CA ALA A 347 -7.47 13.23 10.84
C ALA A 347 -7.19 13.67 12.27
N ASP A 348 -8.16 14.39 12.83
CA ASP A 348 -8.31 14.64 14.26
C ASP A 348 -9.41 13.73 14.84
N TYR A 349 -9.11 13.05 15.96
CA TYR A 349 -10.07 12.25 16.71
C TYR A 349 -10.47 12.97 18.01
N LEU A 350 -11.72 13.43 18.08
CA LEU A 350 -12.25 14.19 19.21
C LEU A 350 -13.24 13.34 20.00
N LYS A 351 -12.84 12.83 21.17
CA LYS A 351 -13.66 11.94 22.01
C LYS A 351 -14.39 12.72 23.09
N PHE A 352 -15.69 12.51 23.24
CA PHE A 352 -16.54 13.07 24.29
C PHE A 352 -17.04 11.96 25.22
N SER A 353 -16.72 12.06 26.51
CA SER A 353 -17.37 11.25 27.54
C SER A 353 -18.64 11.93 28.03
N ILE A 354 -19.75 11.21 27.92
CA ILE A 354 -21.07 11.68 28.35
C ILE A 354 -21.36 11.13 29.75
N GLU A 355 -21.70 12.04 30.65
CA GLU A 355 -22.20 11.67 31.98
C GLU A 355 -23.50 10.88 31.89
N ARG A 356 -23.80 10.08 32.91
CA ARG A 356 -25.02 9.28 32.92
C ARG A 356 -26.24 10.18 33.06
N ALA A 357 -26.96 10.39 31.97
CA ALA A 357 -28.17 11.20 31.93
C ALA A 357 -29.24 10.52 31.07
N LYS A 358 -30.52 10.74 31.40
CA LYS A 358 -31.67 10.31 30.60
C LYS A 358 -32.17 11.43 29.72
N ASP A 359 -32.75 11.09 28.58
CA ASP A 359 -33.45 12.00 27.67
C ASP A 359 -32.58 13.21 27.27
N LYS A 360 -31.32 12.93 26.94
CA LYS A 360 -30.35 13.92 26.47
C LYS A 360 -29.90 13.63 25.05
N LYS A 361 -29.52 14.71 24.37
CA LYS A 361 -28.80 14.70 23.11
C LYS A 361 -27.54 15.57 23.24
N LEU A 362 -26.49 15.19 22.51
CA LEU A 362 -25.28 16.01 22.41
C LEU A 362 -25.44 16.93 21.20
N ARG A 363 -25.56 18.23 21.44
CA ARG A 363 -25.56 19.24 20.38
C ARG A 363 -24.13 19.65 20.09
N ILE A 364 -23.72 19.53 18.84
CA ILE A 364 -22.42 19.98 18.34
C ILE A 364 -22.67 21.12 17.35
N THR A 365 -22.01 22.26 17.55
CA THR A 365 -21.93 23.33 16.56
C THR A 365 -20.51 23.34 16.03
N PHE A 366 -20.33 23.03 14.75
CA PHE A 366 -19.05 23.03 14.07
C PHE A 366 -18.93 24.26 13.18
N LYS A 367 -17.73 24.86 13.12
CA LYS A 367 -17.47 26.06 12.32
C LYS A 367 -16.17 25.94 11.54
N SER A 368 -16.25 26.21 10.25
CA SER A 368 -15.08 26.37 9.38
C SER A 368 -15.39 27.25 8.18
N ASP A 369 -14.42 28.06 7.77
CA ASP A 369 -14.50 28.90 6.57
C ASP A 369 -14.47 28.09 5.26
N CYS A 370 -14.14 26.79 5.32
CA CYS A 370 -14.04 25.88 4.17
C CYS A 370 -14.95 24.65 4.33
N SER A 371 -16.21 24.86 4.70
CA SER A 371 -17.12 23.79 5.13
C SER A 371 -17.30 22.64 4.14
N ASN A 372 -17.35 22.92 2.82
CA ASN A 372 -17.51 21.90 1.78
C ASN A 372 -16.33 20.93 1.66
N ASP A 373 -15.16 21.28 2.21
CA ASP A 373 -13.97 20.45 2.14
C ASP A 373 -13.85 19.49 3.33
N PHE A 374 -14.68 19.63 4.37
CA PHE A 374 -14.58 18.78 5.55
C PHE A 374 -15.32 17.46 5.36
N LEU A 375 -14.67 16.38 5.79
CA LEU A 375 -15.30 15.10 6.07
C LEU A 375 -15.41 14.95 7.57
N ILE A 376 -16.63 14.74 8.06
CA ILE A 376 -16.91 14.54 9.47
C ILE A 376 -17.69 13.25 9.66
N LYS A 377 -17.14 12.33 10.45
CA LYS A 377 -17.81 11.10 10.90
C LYS A 377 -18.08 11.18 12.39
N ILE A 378 -19.25 10.74 12.82
CA ILE A 378 -19.60 10.55 14.22
C ILE A 378 -19.60 9.06 14.51
N ILE A 379 -18.80 8.63 15.49
CA ILE A 379 -18.79 7.26 16.00
C ILE A 379 -19.47 7.27 17.36
N ARG A 380 -20.56 6.51 17.49
CA ARG A 380 -21.33 6.30 18.72
C ARG A 380 -20.98 4.94 19.29
N ILE A 381 -20.40 4.92 20.48
CA ILE A 381 -20.00 3.69 21.17
C ILE A 381 -20.97 3.43 22.31
N TYR A 382 -21.59 2.25 22.27
CA TYR A 382 -22.60 1.81 23.21
C TYR A 382 -21.96 1.00 24.34
N ASN A 383 -22.19 1.38 25.59
CA ASN A 383 -21.57 0.75 26.76
C ASN A 383 -22.02 -0.71 26.95
N ASP A 384 -23.20 -1.05 26.43
CA ASP A 384 -23.78 -2.39 26.43
C ASP A 384 -23.38 -3.24 25.22
N ASP A 385 -22.80 -2.62 24.18
CA ASP A 385 -22.33 -3.29 22.97
C ASP A 385 -21.18 -2.52 22.31
N LEU A 386 -19.96 -2.72 22.82
CA LEU A 386 -18.74 -2.11 22.26
C LEU A 386 -18.43 -2.64 20.85
N SER A 387 -19.03 -3.77 20.46
CA SER A 387 -18.78 -4.48 19.19
C SER A 387 -19.56 -3.90 18.01
N ASN A 388 -20.42 -2.92 18.25
CA ASN A 388 -21.34 -2.39 17.24
C ASN A 388 -21.41 -0.87 17.27
N PRO A 389 -20.29 -0.17 17.02
CA PRO A 389 -20.32 1.28 16.89
C PRO A 389 -21.28 1.69 15.77
N LYS A 390 -22.06 2.76 16.01
CA LYS A 390 -22.85 3.39 14.95
C LYS A 390 -22.07 4.55 14.38
N VAL A 391 -21.97 4.58 13.06
CA VAL A 391 -21.24 5.59 12.31
C VAL A 391 -22.25 6.42 11.51
N GLU A 392 -22.16 7.73 11.64
CA GLU A 392 -23.03 8.69 10.97
C GLU A 392 -22.17 9.77 10.29
N ASP A 393 -22.55 10.16 9.08
CA ASP A 393 -21.86 11.18 8.29
C ASP A 393 -22.50 12.55 8.56
N VAL A 394 -21.67 13.58 8.71
CA VAL A 394 -22.12 14.96 8.87
C VAL A 394 -21.76 15.74 7.62
N VAL A 395 -22.78 16.32 6.98
CA VAL A 395 -22.63 17.23 5.85
C VAL A 395 -22.65 18.66 6.37
N LEU A 396 -21.58 19.41 6.11
CA LEU A 396 -21.52 20.84 6.40
C LEU A 396 -22.00 21.60 5.16
N ASN A 397 -23.19 22.21 5.22
CA ASN A 397 -23.71 23.00 4.10
C ASN A 397 -23.40 24.50 4.25
N GLU A 398 -23.17 24.93 5.49
CA GLU A 398 -22.92 26.33 5.85
C GLU A 398 -21.64 26.45 6.69
N PRO A 399 -20.98 27.63 6.72
CA PRO A 399 -19.79 27.89 7.55
C PRO A 399 -19.96 27.57 9.04
N VAL A 400 -21.20 27.55 9.52
CA VAL A 400 -21.59 27.15 10.86
C VAL A 400 -22.72 26.14 10.73
N GLU A 401 -22.45 24.90 11.10
CA GLU A 401 -23.43 23.81 11.07
C GLU A 401 -23.71 23.35 12.51
N THR A 402 -24.97 23.01 12.82
CA THR A 402 -25.34 22.48 14.14
C THR A 402 -26.11 21.18 13.97
N PHE A 403 -25.62 20.12 14.60
CA PHE A 403 -26.20 18.79 14.54
C PHE A 403 -26.30 18.17 15.94
N ASP A 404 -27.28 17.28 16.11
CA ASP A 404 -27.59 16.65 17.39
C ASP A 404 -27.33 15.15 17.31
N VAL A 405 -26.50 14.61 18.21
CA VAL A 405 -26.37 13.17 18.43
C VAL A 405 -27.40 12.75 19.47
N SER A 406 -28.39 11.97 19.04
CA SER A 406 -29.53 11.57 19.88
C SER A 406 -29.20 10.37 20.78
N ASP A 407 -30.04 10.16 21.80
CA ASP A 407 -30.01 8.99 22.70
C ASP A 407 -28.69 8.77 23.44
N VAL A 408 -28.13 9.85 23.98
CA VAL A 408 -26.83 9.83 24.69
C VAL A 408 -27.03 9.77 26.21
N GLY A 409 -26.02 9.29 26.93
CA GLY A 409 -25.94 9.29 28.40
C GLY A 409 -26.32 7.97 29.07
N VAL A 410 -27.30 7.21 28.55
CA VAL A 410 -27.66 5.89 29.11
C VAL A 410 -26.85 4.78 28.42
N HIS A 411 -27.17 4.50 27.16
CA HIS A 411 -26.57 3.41 26.38
C HIS A 411 -25.34 3.89 25.62
N CYS A 412 -25.40 5.06 24.99
CA CYS A 412 -24.26 5.68 24.30
C CYS A 412 -23.60 6.73 25.20
N ARG A 413 -22.38 6.46 25.70
CA ARG A 413 -21.65 7.42 26.57
C ARG A 413 -20.30 7.85 26.03
N GLU A 414 -19.86 7.28 24.92
CA GLU A 414 -18.67 7.75 24.23
C GLU A 414 -19.05 8.09 22.79
N ILE A 415 -18.74 9.32 22.41
CA ILE A 415 -18.98 9.84 21.07
C ILE A 415 -17.65 10.33 20.55
N VAL A 416 -17.30 9.96 19.33
CA VAL A 416 -16.06 10.40 18.69
C VAL A 416 -16.44 11.14 17.43
N LEU A 417 -15.92 12.36 17.31
CA LEU A 417 -15.98 13.12 16.07
C LEU A 417 -14.64 12.93 15.37
N VAL A 418 -14.67 12.29 14.20
CA VAL A 418 -13.51 12.18 13.31
C VAL A 418 -13.60 13.34 12.32
N VAL A 419 -12.59 14.20 12.33
CA VAL A 419 -12.56 15.43 11.54
C VAL A 419 -11.40 15.34 10.55
N SER A 420 -11.70 15.49 9.26
CA SER A 420 -10.71 15.45 8.17
C SER A 420 -11.06 16.48 7.09
N VAL A 421 -10.11 16.74 6.21
CA VAL A 421 -10.24 17.65 5.06
C VAL A 421 -9.97 16.91 3.75
N LEU A 422 -10.93 16.89 2.83
CA LEU A 422 -10.91 16.22 1.51
C LEU A 422 -10.23 17.05 0.42
N LYS A 423 -9.11 17.67 0.77
CA LYS A 423 -8.25 18.37 -0.20
C LYS A 423 -6.84 18.41 0.34
N GLU A 424 -5.85 18.41 -0.54
CA GLU A 424 -4.47 18.64 -0.13
C GLU A 424 -4.27 20.08 0.36
N THR A 425 -3.51 20.25 1.43
CA THR A 425 -3.29 21.56 2.06
C THR A 425 -1.80 21.86 2.20
N LYS A 426 -1.43 23.14 2.07
CA LYS A 426 -0.06 23.60 2.39
C LYS A 426 0.14 23.78 3.90
N GLU A 427 -0.92 24.25 4.56
CA GLU A 427 -1.02 24.50 5.99
C GLU A 427 -2.31 23.84 6.52
N PRO A 428 -2.34 23.38 7.78
CA PRO A 428 -3.54 22.80 8.38
C PRO A 428 -4.74 23.78 8.32
N VAL A 429 -5.93 23.26 8.02
CA VAL A 429 -7.17 24.04 7.94
C VAL A 429 -7.76 24.20 9.34
N PRO A 430 -8.00 25.44 9.82
CA PRO A 430 -8.57 25.66 11.14
C PRO A 430 -10.06 25.33 11.18
N TYR A 431 -10.51 24.87 12.34
CA TYR A 431 -11.91 24.75 12.68
C TYR A 431 -12.14 25.09 14.15
N SER A 432 -13.39 25.35 14.51
CA SER A 432 -13.81 25.42 15.91
C SER A 432 -15.09 24.65 16.11
N PHE A 433 -15.30 24.16 17.32
CA PHE A 433 -16.54 23.50 17.66
C PHE A 433 -16.93 23.78 19.10
N SER A 434 -18.23 23.70 19.37
CA SER A 434 -18.76 23.54 20.71
C SER A 434 -19.57 22.27 20.80
N ALA A 435 -19.53 21.61 21.96
CA ALA A 435 -20.40 20.48 22.26
C ALA A 435 -21.08 20.68 23.61
N THR A 436 -22.38 20.46 23.68
CA THR A 436 -23.19 20.68 24.90
C THR A 436 -24.29 19.63 25.01
N LEU A 437 -24.50 19.13 26.23
CA LEU A 437 -25.59 18.21 26.52
C LEU A 437 -26.89 18.98 26.73
N ILE A 438 -27.92 18.67 25.94
CA ILE A 438 -29.22 19.35 26.02
C ILE A 438 -30.38 18.35 26.19
N PRO A 439 -31.53 18.76 26.76
CA PRO A 439 -32.72 17.90 26.81
C PRO A 439 -33.23 17.50 25.42
N CYS A 440 -33.78 16.29 25.29
CA CYS A 440 -34.43 15.85 24.05
C CYS A 440 -35.72 16.63 23.75
N VAL A 441 -36.41 17.14 24.78
CA VAL A 441 -37.62 17.97 24.65
C VAL A 441 -37.23 19.42 24.95
N GLU A 442 -37.37 20.31 23.96
CA GLU A 442 -37.36 21.75 24.24
C GLU A 442 -38.60 22.05 25.08
N THR A 443 -38.39 22.41 26.34
CA THR A 443 -39.46 22.99 27.16
C THR A 443 -39.92 24.24 26.43
N VAL A 444 -41.07 24.19 25.77
CA VAL A 444 -41.76 25.38 25.29
C VAL A 444 -42.09 26.19 26.53
N LEU A 445 -41.25 27.18 26.83
CA LEU A 445 -41.60 28.22 27.77
C LEU A 445 -42.68 29.08 27.09
N SER A 446 -43.93 28.65 27.24
CA SER A 446 -45.07 29.54 27.02
C SER A 446 -44.98 30.64 28.10
N GLN A 447 -44.55 31.83 27.69
CA GLN A 447 -44.85 33.07 28.40
C GLN A 447 -45.72 33.94 27.51
#